data_AF-A0A4Q0ID63-F1
#
_entry.id   AF-A0A4Q0ID63-F1
#
_cell.length_a   1.000
_cell.length_b   1.000
_cell.length_c   1.000
_cell.angle_alpha   90.00
_cell.angle_beta   90.00
_cell.angle_gamma   90.00
#
_symmetry.space_group_name_H-M   'P 1'
#
loop_
_entity.id
_entity.type
_entity.pdbx_description
1 polymer ?
#
loop_
_entity_poly.entity_id
_entity_poly.type
_entity_poly.pdbx_seq_one_letter_code
_entity_poly.pdbx_strand_id
1 'polypeptide(L)'
;RHDRVAGLGNSEGSKRALNLLYAIRTIQERTGKDLGATFLSGTTISNSLTELYLLFKYLRTNALESQQINCFDAWAAIVAKKTTDFEFTVTNTIAAKERFRYFIKVPELAAFYNEITDYKTAEDVGVDRPEKNEIMCNIPPT
;
A
#
# COMPACT_ATOMS: atom_id res chain seq x y z
N ARG A 1 -1.23 17.38 -7.01
CA ARG A 1 -1.79 16.73 -5.80
C ARG A 1 -3.17 16.22 -6.15
N HIS A 2 -3.35 14.90 -6.16
CA HIS A 2 -4.63 14.26 -6.47
C HIS A 2 -5.56 14.23 -5.25
N ASP A 3 -6.22 15.34 -4.93
CA ASP A 3 -7.24 15.41 -3.86
C ASP A 3 -8.56 14.67 -4.23
N ARG A 4 -8.60 14.02 -5.41
CA ARG A 4 -9.82 13.44 -6.01
C ARG A 4 -9.73 11.94 -6.32
N VAL A 5 -8.65 11.26 -5.91
CA VAL A 5 -8.55 9.81 -6.07
C VAL A 5 -9.12 9.12 -4.84
N ALA A 6 -10.11 8.24 -5.07
CA ALA A 6 -10.74 7.48 -4.00
C ALA A 6 -9.74 6.48 -3.39
N GLY A 7 -9.79 6.30 -2.06
CA GLY A 7 -9.01 5.26 -1.37
C GLY A 7 -7.66 5.71 -0.78
N LEU A 8 -7.31 7.00 -0.86
CA LEU A 8 -6.05 7.55 -0.32
C LEU A 8 -6.11 7.99 1.15
N GLY A 9 -7.21 7.73 1.86
CA GLY A 9 -7.41 8.10 3.27
C GLY A 9 -7.71 9.59 3.49
N ASN A 10 -7.64 10.05 4.75
CA ASN A 10 -7.87 11.44 5.13
C ASN A 10 -6.73 12.35 4.63
N SER A 11 -7.06 13.49 4.01
CA SER A 11 -6.11 14.49 3.51
C SER A 11 -5.31 15.19 4.62
N GLU A 12 -5.84 15.26 5.86
CA GLU A 12 -5.09 15.77 7.01
C GLU A 12 -3.95 14.83 7.46
N GLY A 13 -4.02 13.55 7.07
CA GLY A 13 -3.04 12.54 7.45
C GLY A 13 -3.05 12.17 8.94
N SER A 14 -2.01 11.48 9.39
CA SER A 14 -1.88 11.00 10.78
C SER A 14 -0.62 11.59 11.45
N LYS A 15 -0.82 12.31 12.56
CA LYS A 15 0.29 12.81 13.40
C LYS A 15 1.18 11.67 13.90
N ARG A 16 0.60 10.51 14.20
CA ARG A 16 1.35 9.32 14.63
C ARG A 16 2.26 8.79 13.51
N ALA A 17 1.74 8.74 12.27
CA ALA A 17 2.51 8.30 11.11
C ALA A 17 3.66 9.27 10.80
N LEU A 18 3.45 10.58 10.98
CA LEU A 18 4.50 11.60 10.84
C LEU A 18 5.58 11.46 11.91
N ASN A 19 5.19 11.27 13.18
CA ASN A 19 6.15 11.06 14.27
C ASN A 19 6.99 9.80 14.05
N LEU A 20 6.37 8.71 13.58
CA LEU A 20 7.08 7.49 13.20
C LEU A 20 8.09 7.75 12.07
N LEU A 21 7.71 8.55 11.07
CA LEU A 21 8.61 8.94 9.99
C LEU A 21 9.85 9.65 10.52
N TYR A 22 9.68 10.63 11.42
CA TYR A 22 10.81 11.33 12.01
C TYR A 22 11.71 10.41 12.83
N ALA A 23 11.14 9.53 13.66
CA ALA A 23 11.92 8.57 14.43
C ALA A 23 12.78 7.67 13.53
N ILE A 24 12.17 7.11 12.47
CA ILE A 24 12.89 6.25 11.50
C ILE A 24 13.96 7.05 10.76
N ARG A 25 13.66 8.28 10.33
CA ARG A 25 14.62 9.16 9.63
C ARG A 25 15.83 9.49 10.49
N THR A 26 15.63 9.81 11.77
CA THR A 26 16.74 10.06 12.68
C THR A 26 17.67 8.84 12.83
N ILE A 27 17.12 7.62 12.81
CA ILE A 27 17.93 6.39 12.85
C ILE A 27 18.70 6.21 11.53
N GLN A 28 18.04 6.41 10.39
CA GLN A 28 18.64 6.29 9.06
C GLN A 28 19.78 7.31 8.86
N GLU A 29 19.58 8.56 9.26
CA GLU A 29 20.60 9.62 9.20
C GLU A 29 21.85 9.28 10.02
N ARG A 30 21.66 8.72 11.22
CA ARG A 30 22.76 8.31 12.10
C ARG A 30 23.53 7.10 11.58
N THR A 31 22.86 6.19 10.87
CA THR A 31 23.44 4.92 10.41
C THR A 31 23.91 4.98 8.96
N GLY A 32 23.48 5.98 8.18
CA GLY A 32 23.75 6.10 6.75
C GLY A 32 23.07 4.99 5.91
N LYS A 33 22.04 4.33 6.44
CA LYS A 33 21.37 3.19 5.80
C LYS A 33 19.89 3.47 5.57
N ASP A 34 19.33 2.81 4.56
CA ASP A 34 17.90 2.84 4.27
C ASP A 34 17.06 2.11 5.33
N LEU A 35 17.59 1.06 5.93
CA LEU A 35 16.87 0.29 6.94
C LEU A 35 17.13 0.87 8.34
N GLY A 36 16.05 1.10 9.10
CA GLY A 36 16.12 1.61 10.48
C GLY A 36 15.01 1.12 11.40
N ALA A 37 14.09 0.29 10.89
CA ALA A 37 12.98 -0.29 11.64
C ALA A 37 12.53 -1.61 11.00
N THR A 38 11.85 -2.44 11.78
CA THR A 38 11.20 -3.67 11.32
C THR A 38 9.71 -3.54 11.59
N PHE A 39 8.90 -3.73 10.57
CA PHE A 39 7.44 -3.70 10.66
C PHE A 39 6.92 -5.14 10.74
N LEU A 40 5.96 -5.36 11.64
CA LEU A 40 5.35 -6.67 11.85
C LEU A 40 3.86 -6.56 11.51
N SER A 41 3.38 -7.40 10.61
CA SER A 41 1.98 -7.46 10.20
C SER A 41 1.55 -8.90 10.02
N GLY A 42 0.30 -9.21 10.40
CA GLY A 42 -0.33 -10.50 10.13
C GLY A 42 -0.91 -10.61 8.71
N THR A 43 -1.00 -9.49 7.99
CA THR A 43 -1.42 -9.42 6.59
C THR A 43 -0.29 -8.88 5.74
N THR A 44 -0.13 -9.39 4.52
CA THR A 44 0.94 -8.96 3.60
C THR A 44 0.76 -7.50 3.22
N ILE A 45 -0.35 -7.14 2.59
CA ILE A 45 -0.78 -5.78 2.25
C ILE A 45 -2.31 -5.79 2.13
N SER A 46 -3.03 -4.85 2.77
CA SER A 46 -4.49 -4.91 2.89
C SER A 46 -5.24 -4.32 1.69
N ASN A 47 -4.64 -4.38 0.49
CA ASN A 47 -5.14 -3.84 -0.79
C ASN A 47 -5.09 -2.32 -0.99
N SER A 48 -4.28 -1.59 -0.22
CA SER A 48 -4.02 -0.18 -0.51
C SER A 48 -2.64 0.04 -1.13
N LEU A 49 -2.61 0.57 -2.35
CA LEU A 49 -1.40 1.13 -2.98
C LEU A 49 -0.67 2.10 -2.04
N THR A 50 -1.43 2.83 -1.21
CA THR A 50 -0.89 3.76 -0.23
C THR A 50 -0.12 3.04 0.88
N GLU A 51 -0.59 1.89 1.36
CA GLU A 51 0.13 1.09 2.36
C GLU A 51 1.48 0.63 1.83
N LEU A 52 1.51 0.09 0.61
CA LEU A 52 2.74 -0.36 -0.02
C LEU A 52 3.73 0.79 -0.24
N TYR A 53 3.26 1.94 -0.74
CA TYR A 53 4.10 3.13 -0.86
C TYR A 53 4.65 3.59 0.50
N LEU A 54 3.84 3.54 1.57
CA LEU A 54 4.29 3.93 2.90
C LEU A 54 5.41 3.02 3.42
N LEU A 55 5.35 1.71 3.17
CA LEU A 55 6.44 0.80 3.52
C LEU A 55 7.75 1.21 2.85
N PHE A 56 7.73 1.49 1.53
CA PHE A 56 8.91 2.00 0.83
C PHE A 56 9.37 3.36 1.35
N LYS A 57 8.42 4.26 1.63
CA LYS A 57 8.73 5.57 2.19
C LYS A 57 9.41 5.44 3.56
N TYR A 58 9.01 4.50 4.40
CA TYR A 58 9.66 4.29 5.69
C TYR A 58 11.01 3.60 5.53
N LEU A 59 11.10 2.54 4.72
CA LEU A 59 12.23 1.59 4.75
C LEU A 59 13.25 1.72 3.62
N ARG A 60 12.95 2.44 2.54
CA ARG A 60 13.76 2.46 1.30
C ARG A 60 13.83 3.86 0.67
N THR A 61 14.16 4.86 1.47
CA THR A 61 14.16 6.27 1.03
C THR A 61 15.17 6.53 -0.09
N ASN A 62 16.41 6.09 0.08
CA ASN A 62 17.49 6.29 -0.88
C ASN A 62 17.17 5.57 -2.19
N ALA A 63 16.57 4.37 -2.13
CA ALA A 63 16.16 3.64 -3.31
C ALA A 63 14.99 4.30 -4.08
N LEU A 64 14.11 5.02 -3.39
CA LEU A 64 13.08 5.85 -4.04
C LEU A 64 13.71 7.12 -4.65
N GLU A 65 14.61 7.77 -3.92
CA GLU A 65 15.33 8.97 -4.37
C GLU A 65 16.21 8.70 -5.59
N SER A 66 16.90 7.55 -5.64
CA SER A 66 17.70 7.15 -6.81
C SER A 66 16.86 6.94 -8.07
N GLN A 67 15.57 6.67 -7.92
CA GLN A 67 14.58 6.57 -9.00
C GLN A 67 13.82 7.89 -9.24
N GLN A 68 14.22 8.98 -8.56
CA GLN A 68 13.55 10.28 -8.60
C GLN A 68 12.07 10.24 -8.15
N ILE A 69 11.73 9.29 -7.27
CA ILE A 69 10.38 9.14 -6.73
C ILE A 69 10.28 9.93 -5.42
N ASN A 70 9.75 11.15 -5.52
CA ASN A 70 9.65 12.08 -4.38
C ASN A 70 8.26 12.10 -3.70
N CYS A 71 7.24 11.53 -4.33
CA CYS A 71 5.87 11.55 -3.81
C CYS A 71 5.07 10.34 -4.28
N PHE A 72 3.93 10.12 -3.63
CA PHE A 72 3.01 9.04 -3.97
C PHE A 72 2.52 9.12 -5.42
N ASP A 73 2.22 10.33 -5.92
CA ASP A 73 1.71 10.51 -7.28
C ASP A 73 2.73 10.03 -8.34
N ALA A 74 4.02 10.35 -8.15
CA ALA A 74 5.10 9.91 -9.01
C ALA A 74 5.28 8.38 -8.95
N TRP A 75 5.23 7.80 -7.75
CA TRP A 75 5.32 6.36 -7.57
C TRP A 75 4.15 5.62 -8.23
N ALA A 76 2.92 6.07 -7.97
CA ALA A 76 1.71 5.46 -8.49
C ALA A 76 1.63 5.54 -10.02
N ALA A 77 2.15 6.61 -10.63
CA ALA A 77 2.24 6.72 -12.09
C ALA A 77 3.15 5.65 -12.72
N ILE A 78 4.14 5.14 -11.98
CA ILE A 78 5.07 4.10 -12.46
C ILE A 78 4.45 2.70 -12.31
N VAL A 79 3.78 2.44 -11.18
CA VAL A 79 3.38 1.08 -10.80
C VAL A 79 1.90 0.77 -11.04
N ALA A 80 1.05 1.78 -11.19
CA ALA A 80 -0.40 1.63 -11.29
C ALA A 80 -1.00 2.31 -12.51
N LYS A 81 -2.09 1.73 -13.03
CA LYS A 81 -2.94 2.32 -14.06
C LYS A 81 -4.20 2.92 -13.44
N LYS A 82 -4.44 4.19 -13.75
CA LYS A 82 -5.68 4.87 -13.38
C LYS A 82 -6.82 4.43 -14.29
N THR A 83 -7.98 4.24 -13.70
CA THR A 83 -9.26 4.06 -14.40
C THR A 83 -10.24 5.09 -13.88
N THR A 84 -11.06 5.62 -14.78
CA THR A 84 -12.14 6.54 -14.45
C THR A 84 -13.45 5.79 -14.53
N ASP A 85 -14.17 5.73 -13.41
CA ASP A 85 -15.53 5.20 -13.36
C ASP A 85 -16.50 6.33 -13.04
N PHE A 86 -17.75 6.19 -13.48
CA PHE A 86 -18.82 7.13 -13.16
C PHE A 86 -19.65 6.58 -12.00
N GLU A 87 -19.81 7.38 -10.95
CA GLU A 87 -20.58 7.01 -9.75
C GLU A 87 -21.59 8.10 -9.40
N PHE A 88 -22.71 7.70 -8.80
CA PHE A 88 -23.67 8.66 -8.25
C PHE A 88 -23.12 9.28 -6.97
N THR A 89 -23.15 10.60 -6.89
CA THR A 89 -22.84 11.35 -5.68
C THR A 89 -24.00 11.26 -4.68
N VAL A 90 -23.75 11.72 -3.45
CA VAL A 90 -24.79 11.84 -2.40
C VAL A 90 -25.96 12.75 -2.83
N THR A 91 -25.73 13.65 -3.79
CA THR A 91 -26.74 14.53 -4.40
C THR A 91 -27.38 13.94 -5.67
N ASN A 92 -27.19 12.64 -5.92
CA ASN A 92 -27.72 11.90 -7.07
C ASN A 92 -27.28 12.44 -8.45
N THR A 93 -26.13 13.11 -8.51
CA THR A 93 -25.49 13.55 -9.76
C THR A 93 -24.40 12.58 -10.16
N ILE A 94 -24.19 12.39 -11.46
CA ILE A 94 -23.11 11.53 -11.96
C ILE A 94 -21.80 12.30 -11.83
N ALA A 95 -20.83 11.72 -11.12
CA ALA A 95 -19.47 12.24 -11.02
C ALA A 95 -18.45 11.21 -11.51
N ALA A 96 -17.50 11.66 -12.32
CA ALA A 96 -16.34 10.87 -12.69
C ALA A 96 -15.40 10.75 -11.48
N LYS A 97 -15.03 9.52 -11.12
CA LYS A 97 -14.14 9.20 -10.01
C LYS A 97 -12.95 8.41 -10.53
N GLU A 98 -11.76 8.95 -10.30
CA GLU A 98 -10.52 8.25 -10.61
C GLU A 98 -10.17 7.27 -9.50
N ARG A 99 -9.77 6.06 -9.90
CA ARG A 99 -9.30 5.01 -9.01
C ARG A 99 -8.05 4.36 -9.59
N PHE A 100 -7.12 4.00 -8.72
CA PHE A 100 -6.06 3.08 -9.09
C PHE A 100 -6.59 1.65 -8.96
N ARG A 101 -6.87 0.98 -10.09
CA ARG A 101 -7.43 -0.38 -10.10
C ARG A 101 -6.42 -1.47 -10.38
N TYR A 102 -5.39 -1.18 -11.19
CA TYR A 102 -4.50 -2.21 -11.72
C TYR A 102 -3.04 -1.84 -11.52
N PHE A 103 -2.23 -2.84 -11.15
CA PHE A 103 -0.78 -2.75 -11.22
C PHE A 103 -0.32 -3.07 -12.64
N ILE A 104 0.62 -2.30 -13.18
CA ILE A 104 1.17 -2.52 -14.53
C ILE A 104 2.61 -3.05 -14.51
N LYS A 105 3.34 -2.88 -13.40
CA LYS A 105 4.73 -3.33 -13.21
C LYS A 105 4.84 -4.31 -12.04
N VAL A 106 4.01 -5.34 -12.06
CA VAL A 106 3.91 -6.32 -10.96
C VAL A 106 5.24 -7.03 -10.68
N PRO A 107 6.00 -7.53 -11.67
CA PRO A 107 7.25 -8.24 -11.41
C PRO A 107 8.31 -7.36 -10.73
N GLU A 108 8.50 -6.14 -11.21
CA GLU A 108 9.47 -5.19 -10.63
C GLU A 108 9.05 -4.75 -9.23
N LEU A 109 7.74 -4.52 -9.04
CA LEU A 109 7.20 -4.16 -7.73
C LEU A 109 7.35 -5.31 -6.73
N ALA A 110 7.13 -6.55 -7.15
CA ALA A 110 7.32 -7.73 -6.33
C ALA A 110 8.78 -7.92 -5.95
N ALA A 111 9.71 -7.77 -6.91
CA ALA A 111 11.14 -7.82 -6.63
C ALA A 111 11.55 -6.76 -5.60
N PHE A 112 11.10 -5.51 -5.80
CA PHE A 112 11.40 -4.41 -4.89
C PHE A 112 10.80 -4.61 -3.49
N TYR A 113 9.60 -5.18 -3.41
CA TYR A 113 8.94 -5.52 -2.15
C TYR A 113 9.63 -6.69 -1.40
N ASN A 114 10.11 -7.70 -2.12
CA ASN A 114 10.83 -8.83 -1.56
C ASN A 114 12.17 -8.44 -0.94
N GLU A 115 12.79 -7.34 -1.36
CA GLU A 115 14.02 -6.83 -0.73
C GLU A 115 13.81 -6.36 0.73
N ILE A 116 12.57 -6.08 1.13
CA ILE A 116 12.24 -5.57 2.46
C ILE A 116 11.26 -6.45 3.24
N THR A 117 10.84 -7.58 2.65
CA THR A 117 9.79 -8.41 3.22
C THR A 117 10.27 -9.84 3.33
N ASP A 118 10.11 -10.40 4.52
CA ASP A 118 10.06 -11.84 4.73
C ASP A 118 8.62 -12.18 5.13
N TYR A 119 7.98 -13.08 4.39
CA TYR A 119 6.63 -13.53 4.69
C TYR A 119 6.59 -15.06 4.68
N LYS A 120 5.79 -15.61 5.59
CA LYS A 120 5.56 -17.05 5.72
C LYS A 120 4.08 -17.30 5.88
N THR A 121 3.55 -18.19 5.05
CA THR A 121 2.21 -18.75 5.20
C THR A 121 2.23 -19.88 6.23
N ALA A 122 1.05 -20.30 6.69
CA ALA A 122 0.91 -21.45 7.57
C ALA A 122 1.43 -22.75 6.94
N GLU A 123 1.28 -22.85 5.61
CA GLU A 123 1.76 -23.97 4.81
C GLU A 123 3.30 -23.97 4.78
N ASP A 124 3.93 -22.80 4.59
CA ASP A 124 5.40 -22.67 4.56
C ASP A 124 6.09 -23.12 5.86
N VAL A 125 5.41 -22.97 7.00
CA VAL A 125 5.92 -23.35 8.33
C VAL A 125 5.40 -24.70 8.82
N GLY A 126 4.59 -25.40 8.02
CA GLY A 126 4.05 -26.73 8.37
C GLY A 126 3.16 -26.73 9.61
N VAL A 127 2.42 -25.64 9.85
CA VAL A 127 1.50 -25.55 10.99
C VAL A 127 0.30 -26.44 10.71
N ASP A 128 0.07 -27.42 11.58
CA ASP A 128 -1.12 -28.26 11.55
C ASP A 128 -2.37 -27.39 11.77
N ARG A 129 -3.25 -27.33 10.77
CA ARG A 129 -4.50 -26.57 10.78
C ARG A 129 -5.61 -27.39 10.15
N PRO A 130 -6.85 -27.31 10.67
CA PRO A 130 -7.99 -27.95 10.04
C PRO A 130 -8.26 -27.35 8.66
N GLU A 131 -8.80 -28.16 7.75
CA GLU A 131 -9.23 -27.68 6.44
C GLU A 131 -10.35 -26.65 6.58
N LYS A 132 -10.23 -25.55 5.85
CA LYS A 132 -11.24 -24.48 5.83
C LYS A 132 -12.48 -24.97 5.07
N ASN A 133 -13.59 -25.14 5.77
CA ASN A 133 -14.89 -25.40 5.15
C ASN A 133 -15.63 -24.08 4.90
N GLU A 134 -15.71 -23.66 3.64
CA GLU A 134 -16.37 -22.42 3.22
C GLU A 134 -17.60 -22.71 2.36
N ILE A 135 -18.78 -22.29 2.84
CA ILE A 135 -20.05 -22.48 2.15
C ILE A 135 -20.63 -21.09 1.83
N MET A 136 -20.75 -20.78 0.54
CA MET A 136 -21.35 -19.53 0.08
C MET A 136 -22.88 -19.66 0.06
N CYS A 137 -23.55 -19.03 1.02
CA CYS A 137 -25.00 -19.00 1.10
C CYS A 137 -25.56 -17.72 0.46
N ASN A 138 -26.16 -17.83 -0.72
CA ASN A 138 -26.85 -16.72 -1.37
C ASN A 138 -28.27 -16.58 -0.80
N ILE A 139 -28.55 -15.47 -0.11
CA ILE A 139 -29.88 -15.15 0.41
C ILE A 139 -30.55 -14.17 -0.56
N PRO A 140 -31.77 -14.45 -1.08
CA PRO A 140 -32.48 -13.50 -1.93
C PRO A 140 -32.86 -12.23 -1.16
N PRO A 141 -32.90 -11.06 -1.80
CA PRO A 141 -33.33 -9.82 -1.16
C PRO A 141 -34.78 -9.92 -0.67
N THR A 142 -35.04 -9.57 0.59
CA THR A 142 -36.40 -9.35 1.15
C THR A 142 -37.02 -8.06 0.65
#